data_AF-A0A6N6KLT2-F1
#
_entry.id   AF-A0A6N6KLT2-F1
#
_cell.length_a   1.000
_cell.length_b   1.000
_cell.length_c   1.000
_cell.angle_alpha   90.00
_cell.angle_beta   90.00
_cell.angle_gamma   90.00
#
_symmetry.space_group_name_H-M   'P 1'
#
loop_
_entity.id
_entity.type
_entity.pdbx_description
1 polymer ?
#
loop_
_entity_poly.entity_id
_entity_poly.type
_entity_poly.pdbx_seq_one_letter_code
_entity_poly.pdbx_strand_id
1 'polypeptide(L)'
;MMLNSTFDWRKLKQLNVVQLLLAFFLPSAFAFFGFRFVLPKMISLGYPKVLMWGVIASSMLLIFTIIGFFLIKKEAKALDISIGERLLIKKISIKQWLICLGIMIVGIILSVVASPTVDFFKALPGLSIPDYMPFWLNPSIDPMNTDMDLLSPNYPLKGNYVLLIIMSIALLLNILAEEIYFRSWLLPKMQNLGKWSWVVNGLLFALYHTFQLWLFPMLIILSLATALTVYLSKSILPAFVTHIVANFLLSVASIIALVVG
;
A
#
# COMPACT_ATOMS: atom_id res chain seq x y z
N MET A 1 15.88 1.18 22.41
CA MET A 1 17.11 0.44 22.06
C MET A 1 16.85 -0.37 20.80
N MET A 2 17.37 0.05 19.64
CA MET A 2 17.12 -0.65 18.37
C MET A 2 17.95 -1.94 18.28
N LEU A 3 17.29 -3.06 17.94
CA LEU A 3 17.83 -4.42 17.99
C LEU A 3 18.80 -4.72 16.82
N ASN A 4 19.92 -5.38 17.13
CA ASN A 4 20.78 -6.04 16.14
C ASN A 4 20.18 -7.41 15.75
N SER A 5 18.94 -7.40 15.27
CA SER A 5 18.20 -8.64 14.98
C SER A 5 18.85 -9.43 13.83
N THR A 6 19.14 -10.71 14.10
CA THR A 6 19.56 -11.73 13.13
C THR A 6 18.48 -12.78 12.90
N PHE A 7 17.20 -12.41 13.12
CA PHE A 7 16.07 -13.34 13.07
C PHE A 7 16.04 -14.13 11.74
N ASP A 8 16.21 -15.45 11.84
CA ASP A 8 16.17 -16.34 10.69
C ASP A 8 14.71 -16.63 10.30
N TRP A 9 14.31 -16.12 9.14
CA TRP A 9 12.96 -16.27 8.59
C TRP A 9 12.56 -17.75 8.42
N ARG A 10 13.52 -18.67 8.28
CA ARG A 10 13.28 -20.12 8.16
C ARG A 10 12.71 -20.74 9.43
N LYS A 11 12.87 -20.08 10.60
CA LYS A 11 12.26 -20.51 11.87
C LYS A 11 10.75 -20.28 11.90
N LEU A 12 10.21 -19.46 10.99
CA LEU A 12 8.76 -19.27 10.88
C LEU A 12 8.11 -20.48 10.23
N LYS A 13 6.88 -20.77 10.66
CA LYS A 13 5.97 -21.62 9.89
C LYS A 13 5.78 -21.03 8.49
N GLN A 14 6.30 -21.73 7.49
CA GLN A 14 6.14 -21.39 6.08
C GLN A 14 4.72 -21.72 5.64
N LEU A 15 4.17 -20.89 4.76
CA LEU A 15 2.82 -21.09 4.23
C LEU A 15 2.88 -21.95 2.97
N ASN A 16 1.90 -22.86 2.84
CA ASN A 16 1.67 -23.56 1.58
C ASN A 16 0.95 -22.66 0.57
N VAL A 17 0.84 -23.11 -0.68
CA VAL A 17 0.25 -22.31 -1.78
C VAL A 17 -1.18 -21.85 -1.45
N VAL A 18 -2.03 -22.72 -0.90
CA VAL A 18 -3.41 -22.37 -0.54
C VAL A 18 -3.44 -21.29 0.54
N GLN A 19 -2.63 -21.43 1.58
CA GLN A 19 -2.53 -20.45 2.66
C GLN A 19 -2.00 -19.10 2.16
N LEU A 20 -1.03 -19.11 1.25
CA LEU A 20 -0.51 -17.90 0.60
C LEU A 20 -1.58 -17.20 -0.22
N LEU A 21 -2.32 -17.95 -1.04
CA LEU A 21 -3.41 -17.42 -1.84
C LEU A 21 -4.52 -16.85 -0.95
N LEU A 22 -4.86 -17.50 0.17
CA LEU A 22 -5.86 -16.97 1.12
C LEU A 22 -5.37 -15.73 1.86
N ALA A 23 -4.12 -15.71 2.30
CA ALA A 23 -3.50 -14.55 2.97
C ALA A 23 -3.49 -13.31 2.05
N PHE A 24 -3.46 -13.54 0.75
CA PHE A 24 -3.59 -12.49 -0.26
C PHE A 24 -5.07 -12.16 -0.58
N PHE A 25 -5.88 -13.19 -0.84
CA PHE A 25 -7.24 -13.03 -1.34
C PHE A 25 -8.14 -12.35 -0.33
N LEU A 26 -8.05 -12.69 0.96
CA LEU A 26 -8.90 -12.10 2.00
C LEU A 26 -8.77 -10.57 2.08
N PRO A 27 -7.56 -9.98 2.20
CA PRO A 27 -7.45 -8.53 2.24
C PRO A 27 -7.87 -7.88 0.91
N SER A 28 -7.57 -8.52 -0.22
CA SER A 28 -7.97 -8.01 -1.53
C SER A 28 -9.49 -8.03 -1.74
N ALA A 29 -10.17 -9.12 -1.35
CA ALA A 29 -11.61 -9.26 -1.45
C ALA A 29 -12.34 -8.26 -0.55
N PHE A 30 -11.81 -8.01 0.66
CA PHE A 30 -12.35 -6.97 1.53
C PHE A 30 -12.21 -5.59 0.89
N ALA A 31 -11.01 -5.23 0.38
CA ALA A 31 -10.74 -4.01 -0.40
C ALA A 31 -11.68 -3.85 -1.59
N PHE A 32 -11.81 -4.90 -2.38
CA PHE A 32 -12.74 -4.95 -3.50
C PHE A 32 -14.18 -4.70 -3.05
N PHE A 33 -14.64 -5.36 -1.98
CA PHE A 33 -15.98 -5.16 -1.46
C PHE A 33 -16.24 -3.70 -1.03
N GLY A 34 -15.31 -3.13 -0.25
CA GLY A 34 -15.39 -1.74 0.20
C GLY A 34 -15.48 -0.74 -0.96
N PHE A 35 -14.58 -0.84 -1.93
CA PHE A 35 -14.50 0.15 -3.00
C PHE A 35 -15.42 -0.12 -4.20
N ARG A 36 -15.84 -1.37 -4.45
CA ARG A 36 -16.72 -1.73 -5.58
C ARG A 36 -18.18 -1.89 -5.23
N PHE A 37 -18.53 -2.02 -3.95
CA PHE A 37 -19.94 -2.14 -3.52
C PHE A 37 -20.33 -1.07 -2.49
N VAL A 38 -19.54 -0.89 -1.43
CA VAL A 38 -19.89 0.07 -0.37
C VAL A 38 -19.74 1.51 -0.87
N LEU A 39 -18.62 1.86 -1.50
CA LEU A 39 -18.38 3.20 -2.02
C LEU A 39 -19.47 3.68 -3.01
N PRO A 40 -19.80 2.95 -4.09
CA PRO A 40 -20.87 3.39 -5.00
C PRO A 40 -22.24 3.46 -4.31
N LYS A 41 -22.52 2.59 -3.33
CA LYS A 41 -23.76 2.69 -2.54
C LYS A 41 -23.81 3.99 -1.75
N MET A 42 -22.72 4.39 -1.09
CA MET A 42 -22.66 5.64 -0.34
C MET A 42 -22.81 6.85 -1.27
N ILE A 43 -22.20 6.81 -2.45
CA ILE A 43 -22.34 7.89 -3.44
C ILE A 43 -23.78 7.98 -3.98
N SER A 44 -24.46 6.84 -4.19
CA SER A 44 -25.88 6.82 -4.57
C SER A 44 -26.81 7.40 -3.50
N LEU A 45 -26.35 7.49 -2.25
CA LEU A 45 -27.08 8.11 -1.14
C LEU A 45 -26.75 9.61 -1.00
N GLY A 46 -25.96 10.18 -1.91
CA GLY A 46 -25.58 11.60 -1.93
C GLY A 46 -24.33 11.93 -1.14
N TYR A 47 -23.59 10.95 -0.62
CA TYR A 47 -22.34 11.23 0.09
C TYR A 47 -21.19 11.57 -0.88
N PRO A 48 -20.29 12.50 -0.53
CA PRO A 48 -19.16 12.88 -1.36
C PRO A 48 -18.17 11.73 -1.60
N LYS A 49 -17.84 11.46 -2.87
CA LYS A 49 -16.95 10.34 -3.24
C LYS A 49 -15.55 10.45 -2.64
N VAL A 50 -15.00 11.65 -2.60
CA VAL A 50 -13.65 11.96 -2.08
C VAL A 50 -13.56 11.68 -0.58
N LEU A 51 -14.56 12.12 0.20
CA LEU A 51 -14.65 11.84 1.63
C LEU A 51 -14.87 10.35 1.91
N MET A 52 -15.86 9.74 1.24
CA MET A 52 -16.24 8.36 1.52
C MET A 52 -15.16 7.36 1.13
N TRP A 53 -14.37 7.64 0.08
CA TRP A 53 -13.20 6.84 -0.24
C TRP A 53 -12.21 6.82 0.93
N GLY A 54 -11.89 7.99 1.50
CA GLY A 54 -10.98 8.11 2.64
C GLY A 54 -11.49 7.41 3.92
N VAL A 55 -12.80 7.51 4.19
CA VAL A 55 -13.44 6.83 5.33
C VAL A 55 -13.36 5.31 5.16
N ILE A 56 -13.77 4.79 4.00
CA ILE A 56 -13.73 3.35 3.70
C ILE A 56 -12.29 2.84 3.77
N ALA A 57 -11.34 3.52 3.13
CA ALA A 57 -9.92 3.18 3.19
C ALA A 57 -9.43 3.12 4.65
N SER A 58 -9.70 4.15 5.44
CA SER A 58 -9.25 4.23 6.84
C SER A 58 -9.81 3.10 7.69
N SER A 59 -11.11 2.83 7.62
CA SER A 59 -11.74 1.75 8.40
C SER A 59 -11.12 0.40 8.07
N MET A 60 -10.89 0.14 6.79
CA MET A 60 -10.35 -1.13 6.33
C MET A 60 -8.87 -1.31 6.69
N LEU A 61 -8.07 -0.28 6.47
CA LEU A 61 -6.63 -0.30 6.77
C LEU A 61 -6.39 -0.37 8.28
N LEU A 62 -7.28 0.21 9.10
CA LEU A 62 -7.23 0.05 10.56
C LEU A 62 -7.42 -1.42 10.95
N ILE A 63 -8.44 -2.09 10.40
CA ILE A 63 -8.69 -3.51 10.65
C ILE A 63 -7.47 -4.34 10.24
N PHE A 64 -6.89 -4.09 9.08
CA PHE A 64 -5.70 -4.80 8.62
C PHE A 64 -4.46 -4.52 9.45
N THR A 65 -4.28 -3.28 9.91
CA THR A 65 -3.18 -2.92 10.81
C THR A 65 -3.29 -3.70 12.12
N ILE A 66 -4.50 -3.77 12.69
CA ILE A 66 -4.76 -4.53 13.92
C ILE A 66 -4.49 -6.03 13.70
N ILE A 67 -5.00 -6.60 12.61
CA ILE A 67 -4.77 -8.02 12.27
C ILE A 67 -3.28 -8.29 12.07
N GLY A 68 -2.58 -7.48 11.28
CA GLY A 68 -1.16 -7.62 11.02
C GLY A 68 -0.35 -7.55 12.31
N PHE A 69 -0.62 -6.57 13.17
CA PHE A 69 0.07 -6.44 14.45
C PHE A 69 -0.24 -7.60 15.41
N PHE A 70 -1.49 -8.07 15.46
CA PHE A 70 -1.86 -9.24 16.26
C PHE A 70 -1.11 -10.50 15.81
N LEU A 71 -1.03 -10.74 14.48
CA LEU A 71 -0.30 -11.87 13.90
C LEU A 71 1.20 -11.81 14.25
N ILE A 72 1.80 -10.64 14.11
CA ILE A 72 3.19 -10.38 14.50
C ILE A 72 3.41 -10.64 16.00
N LYS A 73 2.54 -10.10 16.87
CA LYS A 73 2.65 -10.26 18.32
C LYS A 73 2.52 -11.73 18.74
N LYS A 74 1.58 -12.47 18.13
CA LYS A 74 1.38 -13.89 18.38
C LYS A 74 2.62 -14.71 18.01
N GLU A 75 3.22 -14.42 16.87
CA GLU A 75 4.42 -15.14 16.40
C GLU A 75 5.68 -14.75 17.19
N ALA A 76 5.82 -13.48 17.56
CA ALA A 76 6.90 -13.03 18.42
C ALA A 76 6.88 -13.79 19.76
N LYS A 77 5.70 -13.91 20.38
CA LYS A 77 5.52 -14.70 21.61
C LYS A 77 5.83 -16.18 21.41
N ALA A 78 5.38 -16.79 20.30
CA ALA A 78 5.59 -18.21 20.04
C ALA A 78 7.07 -18.57 19.78
N LEU A 79 7.85 -17.62 19.28
CA LEU A 79 9.28 -17.79 18.98
C LEU A 79 10.20 -17.25 20.08
N ASP A 80 9.64 -16.70 21.16
CA ASP A 80 10.37 -16.02 22.23
C ASP A 80 11.33 -14.92 21.72
N ILE A 81 10.81 -14.07 20.82
CA ILE A 81 11.52 -12.90 20.28
C ILE A 81 10.73 -11.63 20.53
N SER A 82 11.39 -10.48 20.42
CA SER A 82 10.71 -9.19 20.52
C SER A 82 9.78 -8.93 19.33
N ILE A 83 8.75 -8.09 19.55
CA ILE A 83 7.88 -7.61 18.46
C ILE A 83 8.71 -6.86 17.40
N GLY A 84 9.73 -6.10 17.82
CA GLY A 84 10.62 -5.39 16.90
C GLY A 84 11.38 -6.32 15.97
N GLU A 85 11.90 -7.44 16.49
CA GLU A 85 12.53 -8.47 15.67
C GLU A 85 11.55 -9.09 14.68
N ARG A 86 10.33 -9.41 15.12
CA ARG A 86 9.32 -10.00 14.24
C ARG A 86 8.80 -9.00 13.20
N LEU A 87 8.75 -7.72 13.53
CA LEU A 87 8.48 -6.62 12.58
C LEU A 87 9.63 -6.36 11.62
N LEU A 88 10.76 -7.05 11.75
CA LEU A 88 11.98 -6.81 10.96
C LEU A 88 12.57 -5.42 11.19
N ILE A 89 12.41 -4.85 12.38
CA ILE A 89 13.08 -3.60 12.77
C ILE A 89 14.54 -3.93 13.05
N LYS A 90 15.36 -3.79 12.00
CA LYS A 90 16.78 -4.11 12.02
C LYS A 90 17.58 -2.95 11.45
N LYS A 91 18.61 -2.50 12.18
CA LYS A 91 19.58 -1.55 11.64
C LYS A 91 20.35 -2.16 10.47
N ILE A 92 20.54 -1.36 9.43
CA ILE A 92 21.29 -1.75 8.24
C ILE A 92 22.42 -0.75 7.99
N SER A 93 23.47 -1.20 7.30
CA SER A 93 24.61 -0.33 7.00
C SER A 93 24.26 0.75 6.00
N ILE A 94 25.05 1.82 5.95
CA ILE A 94 24.88 2.90 4.95
C ILE A 94 24.91 2.32 3.52
N LYS A 95 25.79 1.36 3.25
CA LYS A 95 25.84 0.67 1.95
C LYS A 95 24.51 -0.02 1.61
N GLN A 96 23.89 -0.70 2.57
CA GLN A 96 22.57 -1.33 2.36
C GLN A 96 21.48 -0.28 2.16
N TRP A 97 21.52 0.84 2.89
CA TRP A 97 20.62 1.97 2.67
C TRP A 97 20.74 2.53 1.25
N LEU A 98 21.96 2.79 0.78
CA LEU A 98 22.21 3.30 -0.58
C LEU A 98 21.69 2.34 -1.65
N ILE A 99 21.91 1.03 -1.49
CA ILE A 99 21.38 0.01 -2.40
C ILE A 99 19.85 0.03 -2.40
N CYS A 100 19.21 0.02 -1.22
CA CYS A 100 17.76 0.02 -1.13
C CYS A 100 17.16 1.30 -1.71
N LEU A 101 17.77 2.46 -1.44
CA LEU A 101 17.34 3.74 -1.99
C LEU A 101 17.47 3.76 -3.53
N GLY A 102 18.58 3.25 -4.06
CA GLY A 102 18.78 3.11 -5.51
C GLY A 102 17.71 2.22 -6.16
N ILE A 103 17.39 1.07 -5.55
CA ILE A 103 16.31 0.18 -6.01
C ILE A 103 14.97 0.91 -6.00
N MET A 104 14.64 1.65 -4.94
CA MET A 104 13.38 2.38 -4.84
C MET A 104 13.28 3.53 -5.84
N ILE A 105 14.36 4.29 -6.06
CA ILE A 105 14.41 5.35 -7.08
C ILE A 105 14.18 4.76 -8.46
N VAL A 106 14.89 3.68 -8.81
CA VAL A 106 14.70 2.99 -10.09
C VAL A 106 13.26 2.47 -10.21
N GLY A 107 12.72 1.87 -9.15
CA GLY A 107 11.33 1.40 -9.14
C GLY A 107 10.31 2.52 -9.36
N ILE A 108 10.51 3.69 -8.74
CA ILE A 108 9.66 4.87 -8.94
C ILE A 108 9.77 5.38 -10.39
N ILE A 109 10.98 5.53 -10.92
CA ILE A 109 11.21 5.96 -12.30
C ILE A 109 10.53 5.00 -13.28
N LEU A 110 10.74 3.69 -13.12
CA LEU A 110 10.12 2.68 -13.98
C LEU A 110 8.59 2.67 -13.86
N SER A 111 8.05 2.91 -12.66
CA SER A 111 6.60 3.05 -12.45
C SER A 111 6.03 4.27 -13.19
N VAL A 112 6.73 5.41 -13.14
CA VAL A 112 6.35 6.61 -13.91
C VAL A 112 6.45 6.35 -15.41
N VAL A 113 7.53 5.70 -15.89
CA VAL A 113 7.69 5.31 -17.30
C VAL A 113 6.59 4.35 -17.75
N ALA A 114 6.08 3.51 -16.85
CA ALA A 114 4.97 2.61 -17.12
C ALA A 114 3.60 3.29 -17.05
N SER A 115 3.48 4.52 -16.54
CA SER A 115 2.18 5.19 -16.36
C SER A 115 1.37 5.34 -17.66
N PRO A 116 1.96 5.58 -18.86
CA PRO A 116 1.18 5.64 -20.10
C PRO A 116 0.52 4.30 -20.46
N THR A 117 1.02 3.18 -19.95
CA THR A 117 0.41 1.86 -20.18
C THR A 117 -0.93 1.69 -19.45
N VAL A 118 -1.25 2.57 -18.48
CA VAL A 118 -2.55 2.57 -17.81
C VAL A 118 -3.69 2.85 -18.80
N ASP A 119 -3.44 3.65 -19.85
CA ASP A 119 -4.46 3.92 -20.88
C ASP A 119 -4.83 2.66 -21.67
N PHE A 120 -3.87 1.78 -21.94
CA PHE A 120 -4.14 0.47 -22.51
C PHE A 120 -4.94 -0.40 -21.52
N PHE A 121 -4.52 -0.45 -20.24
CA PHE A 121 -5.18 -1.28 -19.23
C PHE A 121 -6.63 -0.87 -18.99
N LYS A 122 -6.92 0.44 -18.89
CA LYS A 122 -8.29 0.92 -18.65
C LYS A 122 -9.24 0.68 -19.83
N ALA A 123 -8.72 0.42 -21.03
CA ALA A 123 -9.50 0.04 -22.20
C ALA A 123 -9.91 -1.44 -22.20
N LEU A 124 -9.32 -2.28 -21.35
CA LEU A 124 -9.66 -3.69 -21.23
C LEU A 124 -11.00 -3.89 -20.50
N PRO A 125 -11.81 -4.88 -20.90
CA PRO A 125 -13.08 -5.18 -20.22
C PRO A 125 -12.90 -5.41 -18.71
N GLY A 126 -13.68 -4.69 -17.90
CA GLY A 126 -13.66 -4.81 -16.43
C GLY A 126 -12.56 -4.01 -15.73
N LEU A 127 -11.67 -3.35 -16.48
CA LEU A 127 -10.58 -2.53 -15.94
C LEU A 127 -10.80 -1.03 -16.14
N SER A 128 -11.93 -0.61 -16.71
CA SER A 128 -12.27 0.82 -16.78
C SER A 128 -12.33 1.44 -15.39
N ILE A 129 -11.96 2.72 -15.30
CA ILE A 129 -12.05 3.49 -14.06
C ILE A 129 -13.53 3.84 -13.84
N PRO A 130 -14.17 3.38 -12.75
CA PRO A 130 -15.56 3.75 -12.48
C PRO A 130 -15.69 5.23 -12.11
N ASP A 131 -16.75 5.89 -12.56
CA ASP A 131 -16.98 7.34 -12.35
C ASP A 131 -17.07 7.76 -10.86
N TYR A 132 -17.46 6.79 -10.02
CA TYR A 132 -17.55 6.96 -8.57
C TYR A 132 -16.19 6.91 -7.87
N MET A 133 -15.11 6.56 -8.57
CA MET A 133 -13.76 6.65 -8.02
C MET A 133 -13.30 8.11 -7.90
N PRO A 134 -12.47 8.42 -6.88
CA PRO A 134 -11.90 9.75 -6.74
C PRO A 134 -10.86 10.03 -7.83
N PHE A 135 -10.66 11.32 -8.11
CA PHE A 135 -9.84 11.79 -9.23
C PHE A 135 -8.37 11.33 -9.16
N TRP A 136 -7.80 11.18 -7.95
CA TRP A 136 -6.40 10.78 -7.78
C TRP A 136 -6.11 9.32 -8.17
N LEU A 137 -7.14 8.50 -8.41
CA LEU A 137 -6.98 7.16 -8.98
C LEU A 137 -7.04 7.14 -10.51
N ASN A 138 -7.25 8.30 -11.13
CA ASN A 138 -7.20 8.47 -12.57
C ASN A 138 -5.93 9.25 -12.95
N PRO A 139 -4.87 8.58 -13.44
CA PRO A 139 -3.62 9.24 -13.78
C PRO A 139 -3.74 10.20 -14.98
N SER A 140 -4.85 10.17 -15.71
CA SER A 140 -5.13 11.14 -16.78
C SER A 140 -5.62 12.50 -16.26
N ILE A 141 -5.95 12.63 -14.97
CA ILE A 141 -6.37 13.89 -14.36
C ILE A 141 -5.15 14.56 -13.72
N ASP A 142 -4.89 15.82 -14.09
CA ASP A 142 -3.95 16.69 -13.39
C ASP A 142 -4.71 17.54 -12.36
N PRO A 143 -4.63 17.23 -11.06
CA PRO A 143 -5.40 17.94 -10.04
C PRO A 143 -4.98 19.39 -9.83
N MET A 144 -3.77 19.78 -10.26
CA MET A 144 -3.28 21.15 -10.09
C MET A 144 -3.78 22.09 -11.20
N ASN A 145 -4.18 21.52 -12.34
CA ASN A 145 -4.66 22.26 -13.51
C ASN A 145 -6.14 22.00 -13.83
N THR A 146 -6.84 21.21 -13.01
CA THR A 146 -8.27 20.92 -13.16
C THR A 146 -9.07 21.73 -12.15
N ASP A 147 -10.22 22.26 -12.57
CA ASP A 147 -11.14 22.97 -11.69
C ASP A 147 -11.55 22.09 -10.49
N MET A 148 -11.47 22.64 -9.27
CA MET A 148 -11.79 21.94 -8.03
C MET A 148 -13.23 21.40 -8.01
N ASP A 149 -14.17 22.09 -8.65
CA ASP A 149 -15.56 21.66 -8.71
C ASP A 149 -15.73 20.41 -9.60
N LEU A 150 -14.84 20.21 -10.57
CA LEU A 150 -14.78 18.98 -11.37
C LEU A 150 -14.11 17.83 -10.61
N LEU A 151 -13.11 18.14 -9.78
CA LEU A 151 -12.42 17.14 -8.96
C LEU A 151 -13.34 16.57 -7.88
N SER A 152 -14.14 17.42 -7.24
CA SER A 152 -15.00 17.06 -6.12
C SER A 152 -16.37 17.78 -6.17
N PRO A 153 -17.26 17.34 -7.08
CA PRO A 153 -18.57 17.97 -7.25
C PRO A 153 -19.37 17.95 -5.94
N ASN A 154 -19.98 19.08 -5.60
CA ASN A 154 -20.80 19.27 -4.38
C ASN A 154 -20.06 19.02 -3.05
N TYR A 155 -18.73 19.01 -3.07
CA TYR A 155 -17.91 18.87 -1.87
C TYR A 155 -16.62 19.68 -2.00
N PRO A 156 -16.64 20.96 -1.58
CA PRO A 156 -15.51 21.85 -1.72
C PRO A 156 -14.24 21.25 -1.10
N LEU A 157 -13.14 21.30 -1.86
CA LEU A 157 -11.82 20.88 -1.36
C LEU A 157 -11.17 21.98 -0.52
N LYS A 158 -11.28 23.24 -0.98
CA LYS A 158 -10.78 24.41 -0.28
C LYS A 158 -11.48 24.59 1.07
N GLY A 159 -10.71 24.81 2.13
CA GLY A 159 -11.19 24.92 3.52
C GLY A 159 -11.61 23.59 4.15
N ASN A 160 -11.50 22.46 3.45
CA ASN A 160 -11.97 21.17 3.93
C ASN A 160 -10.93 20.42 4.76
N TYR A 161 -10.72 20.88 5.99
CA TYR A 161 -9.78 20.24 6.92
C TYR A 161 -10.19 18.83 7.36
N VAL A 162 -11.48 18.50 7.28
CA VAL A 162 -11.98 17.14 7.55
C VAL A 162 -11.40 16.15 6.54
N LEU A 163 -11.38 16.52 5.26
CA LEU A 163 -10.76 15.71 4.21
C LEU A 163 -9.26 15.51 4.47
N LEU A 164 -8.55 16.59 4.81
CA LEU A 164 -7.11 16.52 5.12
C LEU A 164 -6.83 15.52 6.25
N ILE A 165 -7.60 15.57 7.34
CA ILE A 165 -7.44 14.68 8.49
C ILE A 165 -7.71 13.23 8.08
N ILE A 166 -8.85 12.97 7.44
CA ILE A 166 -9.25 11.61 7.05
C ILE A 166 -8.25 11.00 6.07
N MET A 167 -7.80 11.76 5.07
CA MET A 167 -6.82 11.27 4.10
C MET A 167 -5.45 11.05 4.75
N SER A 168 -5.03 11.91 5.69
CA SER A 168 -3.79 11.70 6.44
C SER A 168 -3.86 10.41 7.27
N ILE A 169 -5.00 10.13 7.91
CA ILE A 169 -5.22 8.87 8.62
C ILE A 169 -5.16 7.68 7.65
N ALA A 170 -5.86 7.76 6.51
CA ALA A 170 -5.85 6.71 5.50
C ALA A 170 -4.43 6.40 5.01
N LEU A 171 -3.64 7.44 4.68
CA LEU A 171 -2.26 7.30 4.21
C LEU A 171 -1.34 6.70 5.27
N LEU A 172 -1.47 7.13 6.54
CA LEU A 172 -0.70 6.54 7.64
C LEU A 172 -1.03 5.06 7.84
N LEU A 173 -2.33 4.74 7.86
CA LEU A 173 -2.81 3.37 8.02
C LEU A 173 -2.45 2.49 6.82
N ASN A 174 -2.37 3.03 5.60
CA ASN A 174 -1.91 2.31 4.42
C ASN A 174 -0.48 1.79 4.64
N ILE A 175 0.44 2.65 5.08
CA ILE A 175 1.84 2.26 5.31
C ILE A 175 1.92 1.21 6.41
N LEU A 176 1.19 1.41 7.51
CA LEU A 176 1.18 0.46 8.62
C LEU A 176 0.62 -0.89 8.19
N ALA A 177 -0.58 -0.92 7.60
CA ALA A 177 -1.23 -2.16 7.18
C ALA A 177 -0.37 -2.91 6.16
N GLU A 178 0.11 -2.21 5.14
CA GLU A 178 0.76 -2.85 4.00
C GLU A 178 2.16 -3.36 4.35
N GLU A 179 2.97 -2.55 5.04
CA GLU A 179 4.32 -2.97 5.41
C GLU A 179 4.30 -4.03 6.52
N ILE A 180 3.44 -3.89 7.52
CA ILE A 180 3.34 -4.90 8.59
C ILE A 180 2.83 -6.22 8.03
N TYR A 181 1.77 -6.20 7.21
CA TYR A 181 1.13 -7.42 6.72
C TYR A 181 1.94 -8.09 5.61
N PHE A 182 2.25 -7.36 4.53
CA PHE A 182 2.87 -7.98 3.35
C PHE A 182 4.38 -8.15 3.51
N ARG A 183 5.08 -7.18 4.11
CA ARG A 183 6.56 -7.18 4.15
C ARG A 183 7.08 -7.84 5.40
N SER A 184 6.53 -7.51 6.56
CA SER A 184 6.98 -8.13 7.81
C SER A 184 6.32 -9.47 8.07
N TRP A 185 5.00 -9.58 7.96
CA TRP A 185 4.34 -10.85 8.31
C TRP A 185 4.45 -11.90 7.21
N LEU A 186 4.04 -11.56 5.98
CA LEU A 186 3.85 -12.53 4.88
C LEU A 186 5.14 -12.93 4.16
N LEU A 187 5.98 -11.98 3.75
CA LEU A 187 7.21 -12.27 2.98
C LEU A 187 8.18 -13.27 3.68
N PRO A 188 8.45 -13.17 4.99
CA PRO A 188 9.27 -14.17 5.71
C PRO A 188 8.70 -15.59 5.75
N LYS A 189 7.41 -15.77 5.42
CA LYS A 189 6.75 -17.09 5.37
C LYS A 189 6.71 -17.71 3.98
N MET A 190 7.36 -17.09 3.02
CA MET A 190 7.48 -17.52 1.63
C MET A 190 8.89 -18.07 1.30
N GLN A 191 9.70 -18.43 2.31
CA GLN A 191 11.08 -18.88 2.10
C GLN A 191 11.19 -20.26 1.43
N ASN A 192 10.13 -21.06 1.43
CA ASN A 192 10.02 -22.27 0.61
C ASN A 192 10.10 -21.99 -0.91
N LEU A 193 9.86 -20.75 -1.35
CA LEU A 193 10.03 -20.31 -2.74
C LEU A 193 11.47 -19.85 -3.06
N GLY A 194 12.37 -19.87 -2.06
CA GLY A 194 13.76 -19.45 -2.21
C GLY A 194 13.88 -18.02 -2.73
N LYS A 195 14.69 -17.82 -3.78
CA LYS A 195 14.94 -16.51 -4.39
C LYS A 195 13.70 -15.84 -5.00
N TRP A 196 12.61 -16.59 -5.20
CA TRP A 196 11.37 -16.07 -5.78
C TRP A 196 10.40 -15.51 -4.74
N SER A 197 10.71 -15.62 -3.44
CA SER A 197 9.80 -15.18 -2.37
C SER A 197 9.41 -13.71 -2.50
N TRP A 198 10.36 -12.83 -2.86
CA TRP A 198 10.12 -11.40 -3.03
C TRP A 198 9.32 -11.09 -4.31
N VAL A 199 9.51 -11.87 -5.38
CA VAL A 199 8.75 -11.72 -6.62
C VAL A 199 7.29 -12.06 -6.39
N VAL A 200 7.03 -13.20 -5.74
CA VAL A 200 5.67 -13.64 -5.42
C VAL A 200 5.01 -12.68 -4.44
N ASN A 201 5.73 -12.20 -3.42
CA ASN A 201 5.21 -11.19 -2.50
C ASN A 201 4.84 -9.88 -3.22
N GLY A 202 5.74 -9.37 -4.09
CA GLY A 202 5.48 -8.16 -4.87
C GLY A 202 4.31 -8.32 -5.84
N LEU A 203 4.21 -9.46 -6.52
CA LEU A 203 3.08 -9.77 -7.40
C LEU A 203 1.75 -9.84 -6.65
N LEU A 204 1.70 -10.59 -5.55
CA LEU A 204 0.49 -10.69 -4.74
C LEU A 204 0.12 -9.32 -4.14
N PHE A 205 1.09 -8.52 -3.70
CA PHE A 205 0.80 -7.17 -3.22
C PHE A 205 0.28 -6.23 -4.33
N ALA A 206 0.79 -6.34 -5.55
CA ALA A 206 0.24 -5.58 -6.68
C ALA A 206 -1.21 -5.99 -6.97
N LEU A 207 -1.47 -7.30 -6.99
CA LEU A 207 -2.82 -7.85 -7.18
C LEU A 207 -3.75 -7.53 -6.00
N TYR A 208 -3.26 -7.09 -4.85
CA TYR A 208 -4.11 -6.81 -3.68
C TYR A 208 -5.04 -5.64 -3.98
N HIS A 209 -4.58 -4.77 -4.88
CA HIS A 209 -5.28 -3.64 -5.44
C HIS A 209 -6.27 -4.01 -6.55
N THR A 210 -6.91 -5.19 -6.50
CA THR A 210 -7.97 -5.58 -7.45
C THR A 210 -9.07 -4.53 -7.59
N PHE A 211 -9.33 -3.74 -6.54
CA PHE A 211 -10.30 -2.64 -6.60
C PHE A 211 -9.91 -1.53 -7.59
N GLN A 212 -8.62 -1.38 -7.92
CA GLN A 212 -8.04 -0.38 -8.81
C GLN A 212 -7.08 -1.00 -9.85
N LEU A 213 -7.44 -2.18 -10.37
CA LEU A 213 -6.55 -3.03 -11.17
C LEU A 213 -6.04 -2.37 -12.48
N TRP A 214 -6.63 -1.27 -12.95
CA TRP A 214 -6.06 -0.46 -14.03
C TRP A 214 -4.66 0.11 -13.70
N LEU A 215 -4.35 0.33 -12.42
CA LEU A 215 -3.03 0.78 -11.96
C LEU A 215 -2.00 -0.35 -11.85
N PHE A 216 -2.37 -1.60 -12.19
CA PHE A 216 -1.50 -2.77 -12.06
C PHE A 216 -0.10 -2.57 -12.67
N PRO A 217 0.08 -2.00 -13.88
CA PRO A 217 1.41 -1.83 -14.48
C PRO A 217 2.37 -0.99 -13.64
N MET A 218 1.85 0.05 -12.99
CA MET A 218 2.63 0.90 -12.08
C MET A 218 2.86 0.19 -10.75
N LEU A 219 1.78 -0.40 -10.20
CA LEU A 219 1.81 -1.03 -8.90
C LEU A 219 2.76 -2.23 -8.87
N ILE A 220 2.80 -3.08 -9.90
CA ILE A 220 3.68 -4.25 -9.92
C ILE A 220 5.16 -3.86 -9.80
N ILE A 221 5.57 -2.78 -10.48
CA ILE A 221 6.96 -2.30 -10.46
C ILE A 221 7.34 -1.83 -9.05
N LEU A 222 6.52 -0.94 -8.46
CA LEU A 222 6.76 -0.45 -7.10
C LEU A 222 6.71 -1.59 -6.07
N SER A 223 5.75 -2.50 -6.22
CA SER A 223 5.56 -3.64 -5.32
C SER A 223 6.78 -4.56 -5.29
N LEU A 224 7.35 -4.85 -6.47
CA LEU A 224 8.55 -5.64 -6.64
C LEU A 224 9.78 -4.94 -6.05
N ALA A 225 9.95 -3.64 -6.33
CA ALA A 225 11.04 -2.85 -5.78
C ALA A 225 11.00 -2.84 -4.24
N THR A 226 9.85 -2.53 -3.64
CA THR A 226 9.67 -2.54 -2.18
C THR A 226 9.95 -3.91 -1.58
N ALA A 227 9.37 -4.99 -2.14
CA ALA A 227 9.59 -6.35 -1.65
C ALA A 227 11.07 -6.76 -1.74
N LEU A 228 11.77 -6.37 -2.83
CA LEU A 228 13.19 -6.64 -3.01
C LEU A 228 14.04 -5.95 -1.94
N THR A 229 13.76 -4.68 -1.60
CA THR A 229 14.52 -3.98 -0.55
C THR A 229 14.43 -4.68 0.80
N VAL A 230 13.24 -5.13 1.20
CA VAL A 230 13.04 -5.88 2.46
C VAL A 230 13.70 -7.25 2.38
N TYR A 231 13.60 -7.92 1.23
CA TYR A 231 14.22 -9.22 1.02
C TYR A 231 15.75 -9.18 1.11
N LEU A 232 16.40 -8.16 0.54
CA LEU A 232 17.86 -8.00 0.56
C LEU A 232 18.38 -7.51 1.91
N SER A 233 17.71 -6.52 2.49
CA SER A 233 18.15 -5.90 3.75
C SER A 233 17.78 -6.73 4.98
N LYS A 234 16.76 -7.59 4.86
CA LYS A 234 16.07 -8.27 5.97
C LYS A 234 15.55 -7.28 7.02
N SER A 235 15.22 -6.07 6.58
CA SER A 235 14.73 -4.98 7.40
C SER A 235 13.52 -4.34 6.73
N ILE A 236 12.49 -4.03 7.51
CA ILE A 236 11.33 -3.27 7.03
C ILE A 236 11.67 -1.79 6.81
N LEU A 237 12.74 -1.29 7.44
CA LEU A 237 13.01 0.15 7.53
C LEU A 237 13.12 0.85 6.16
N PRO A 238 13.80 0.28 5.14
CA PRO A 238 13.87 0.94 3.83
C PRO A 238 12.52 1.10 3.16
N ALA A 239 11.68 0.05 3.20
CA ALA A 239 10.33 0.10 2.68
C ALA A 239 9.49 1.12 3.46
N PHE A 240 9.56 1.11 4.79
CA PHE A 240 8.80 2.03 5.63
C PHE A 240 9.16 3.51 5.37
N VAL A 241 10.46 3.84 5.31
CA VAL A 241 10.93 5.21 5.04
C VAL A 241 10.52 5.67 3.66
N THR A 242 10.75 4.85 2.63
CA THR A 242 10.42 5.23 1.25
C THR A 242 8.91 5.33 1.04
N HIS A 243 8.12 4.48 1.68
CA HIS A 243 6.67 4.53 1.64
C HIS A 243 6.12 5.78 2.37
N ILE A 244 6.68 6.15 3.54
CA ILE A 244 6.36 7.43 4.21
C ILE A 244 6.66 8.62 3.31
N VAL A 245 7.85 8.67 2.71
CA VAL A 245 8.24 9.82 1.88
C VAL A 245 7.36 9.89 0.63
N ALA A 246 7.29 8.80 -0.14
CA ALA A 246 6.63 8.81 -1.44
C ALA A 246 5.10 8.89 -1.34
N ASN A 247 4.48 8.21 -0.37
CA ASN A 247 3.02 8.13 -0.29
C ASN A 247 2.42 9.06 0.77
N PHE A 248 3.04 9.20 1.95
CA PHE A 248 2.46 10.05 3.00
C PHE A 248 2.86 11.52 2.84
N LEU A 249 4.15 11.85 2.86
CA LEU A 249 4.59 13.25 2.87
C LEU A 249 4.21 13.99 1.58
N LEU A 250 4.47 13.38 0.41
CA LEU A 250 4.12 14.00 -0.87
C LEU A 250 2.60 14.16 -1.03
N SER A 251 1.81 13.12 -0.75
CA SER A 251 0.35 13.20 -0.90
C SER A 251 -0.28 14.17 0.10
N VAL A 252 0.17 14.19 1.36
CA VAL A 252 -0.32 15.16 2.35
C VAL A 252 0.02 16.59 1.91
N ALA A 253 1.22 16.84 1.38
CA ALA A 253 1.57 18.15 0.83
C ALA A 253 0.66 18.55 -0.33
N SER A 254 0.37 17.63 -1.26
CA SER A 254 -0.59 17.87 -2.36
C SER A 254 -2.01 18.14 -1.86
N ILE A 255 -2.47 17.43 -0.82
CA ILE A 255 -3.79 17.65 -0.23
C ILE A 255 -3.84 19.00 0.51
N ILE A 256 -2.76 19.38 1.21
CA ILE A 256 -2.66 20.71 1.83
C ILE A 256 -2.75 21.80 0.76
N ALA A 257 -2.09 21.64 -0.39
CA ALA A 257 -2.19 22.59 -1.49
C ALA A 257 -3.63 22.72 -2.00
N LEU A 258 -4.38 21.62 -2.13
CA LEU A 258 -5.79 21.64 -2.54
C LEU A 258 -6.74 22.24 -1.47
N VAL A 259 -6.43 22.04 -0.18
CA VAL A 259 -7.29 22.47 0.92
C VAL A 259 -7.04 23.93 1.31
N VAL A 260 -5.79 24.40 1.24
CA VAL A 260 -5.38 25.75 1.67
C VAL A 260 -5.27 26.72 0.50
N GLY A 261 -4.85 26.25 -0.67
CA GLY A 261 -4.70 27.05 -1.91
C GLY A 261 -6.03 27.58 -2.41
#